data_AF-A0A358NE03-F1
#
_entry.id   AF-A0A358NE03-F1
#
_cell.length_a   1.000
_cell.length_b   1.000
_cell.length_c   1.000
_cell.angle_alpha   90.00
_cell.angle_beta   90.00
_cell.angle_gamma   90.00
#
_symmetry.space_group_name_H-M   'P 1'
#
loop_
_entity.id
_entity.type
_entity.pdbx_description
1 polymer ?
#
loop_
_entity_poly.entity_id
_entity_poly.type
_entity_poly.pdbx_seq_one_letter_code
_entity_poly.pdbx_strand_id
1 'polypeptide(L)'
;QSRRIATVWVIISLIAAVSIGIIGRALFPAELSTYSEAENVFIVLSQKLLPASIAGFVMAGILAATISSSDSYLLIAASAFSKNIYQHLIKKDATDKQVMNISRIILIIISLVGIIIALDKDSVIFTIVSFAWAGFGATFGPITLFSLFWKRTTREGAIAGMLSGGIMVFIWKLLLKPMGGIFGVYELLPAFIISCIFIYVVSKMTEEPSAEIQNEFELAKKRS
;
A
#
# COMPACT_ATOMS: atom_id res chain seq x y z
N GLN A 1 4.88 -22.31 13.95
CA GLN A 1 5.85 -22.77 12.94
C GLN A 1 5.72 -22.01 11.63
N SER A 2 4.51 -21.84 11.07
CA SER A 2 4.25 -21.04 9.86
C SER A 2 4.92 -19.64 9.85
N ARG A 3 4.79 -18.85 10.93
CA ARG A 3 5.44 -17.53 11.04
C ARG A 3 6.97 -17.57 10.81
N ARG A 4 7.66 -18.56 11.38
CA ARG A 4 9.13 -18.66 11.24
C ARG A 4 9.54 -18.99 9.81
N ILE A 5 8.80 -19.90 9.16
CA ILE A 5 9.05 -20.28 7.77
C ILE A 5 8.85 -19.06 6.86
N ALA A 6 7.76 -18.32 7.05
CA ALA A 6 7.51 -17.10 6.29
C ALA A 6 8.62 -16.04 6.50
N THR A 7 9.04 -15.80 7.75
CA THR A 7 10.10 -14.84 8.05
C THR A 7 11.44 -15.24 7.41
N VAL A 8 11.83 -16.52 7.50
CA VAL A 8 13.08 -17.02 6.90
C VAL A 8 13.04 -16.84 5.38
N TRP A 9 11.92 -17.18 4.76
CA TRP A 9 11.73 -17.01 3.32
C TRP A 9 11.88 -15.55 2.89
N VAL A 10 11.22 -14.62 3.59
CA VAL A 10 11.32 -13.18 3.31
C VAL A 10 12.76 -12.69 3.40
N ILE A 11 13.51 -13.10 4.44
CA ILE A 11 14.91 -12.69 4.60
C ILE A 11 15.74 -13.17 3.40
N ILE A 12 15.61 -14.43 3.02
CA ILE A 12 16.34 -15.01 1.88
C ILE A 12 16.00 -14.27 0.58
N SER A 13 14.71 -14.05 0.31
CA SER A 13 14.26 -13.35 -0.91
C SER A 13 14.74 -11.91 -0.97
N LEU A 14 14.73 -11.18 0.16
CA LEU A 14 15.21 -9.79 0.22
C LEU A 14 16.73 -9.71 0.02
N ILE A 15 17.50 -10.60 0.64
CA ILE A 15 18.95 -10.66 0.44
C ILE A 15 19.27 -10.94 -1.02
N ALA A 16 18.57 -11.89 -1.65
CA ALA A 16 18.73 -12.18 -3.07
C ALA A 16 18.40 -10.98 -3.95
N ALA A 17 17.27 -10.31 -3.71
CA ALA A 17 16.86 -9.13 -4.48
C ALA A 17 17.88 -7.98 -4.37
N VAL A 18 18.36 -7.68 -3.17
CA VAL A 18 19.39 -6.65 -2.94
C VAL A 18 20.70 -7.04 -3.63
N SER A 19 21.11 -8.31 -3.53
CA SER A 19 22.33 -8.80 -4.18
C SER A 19 22.25 -8.65 -5.70
N ILE A 20 21.12 -9.02 -6.31
CA ILE A 20 20.87 -8.84 -7.75
C ILE A 20 20.98 -7.36 -8.15
N GLY A 21 20.38 -6.45 -7.37
CA GLY A 21 20.48 -5.01 -7.61
C GLY A 21 21.92 -4.48 -7.57
N ILE A 22 22.68 -4.87 -6.55
CA ILE A 22 24.09 -4.46 -6.38
C ILE A 22 24.96 -5.03 -7.51
N ILE A 23 24.84 -6.33 -7.78
CA ILE A 23 25.62 -7.00 -8.84
C ILE A 23 25.27 -6.42 -10.21
N GLY A 24 23.98 -6.20 -10.48
CA GLY A 24 23.52 -5.58 -11.72
C GLY A 24 24.13 -4.21 -11.93
N ARG A 25 24.07 -3.33 -10.92
CA ARG A 25 24.65 -2.00 -11.00
C ARG A 25 26.18 -2.01 -11.18
N ALA A 26 26.86 -2.99 -10.59
CA ALA A 26 28.31 -3.14 -10.71
C ALA A 26 28.75 -3.64 -12.10
N LEU A 27 28.03 -4.59 -12.68
CA LEU A 27 28.36 -5.19 -13.98
C LEU A 27 27.93 -4.33 -15.16
N PHE A 28 26.76 -3.68 -15.07
CA PHE A 28 26.16 -2.91 -16.17
C PHE A 28 25.87 -1.46 -15.77
N PRO A 29 26.89 -0.68 -15.39
CA PRO A 29 26.67 0.64 -14.82
C PRO A 29 26.11 1.68 -15.79
N ALA A 30 26.31 1.49 -17.09
CA ALA A 30 25.79 2.37 -18.14
C ALA A 30 24.32 2.07 -18.50
N GLU A 31 23.87 0.82 -18.34
CA GLU A 31 22.50 0.40 -18.67
C GLU A 31 21.52 0.59 -17.50
N LEU A 32 22.05 0.75 -16.27
CA LEU A 32 21.29 0.94 -15.03
C LEU A 32 21.67 2.28 -14.39
N SER A 33 21.62 3.33 -15.20
CA SER A 33 22.08 4.67 -14.85
C SER A 33 20.99 5.51 -14.20
N THR A 34 19.73 5.26 -14.57
CA THR A 34 18.55 5.94 -14.04
C THR A 34 17.75 5.07 -13.07
N TYR A 35 16.87 5.69 -12.27
CA TYR A 35 15.97 4.96 -11.37
C TYR A 35 14.99 4.06 -12.13
N SER A 36 14.47 4.51 -13.29
CA SER A 36 13.56 3.72 -14.12
C SER A 36 14.28 2.50 -14.73
N GLU A 37 15.51 2.68 -15.19
CA GLU A 37 16.35 1.57 -15.67
C GLU A 37 16.66 0.56 -14.58
N ALA A 38 16.93 1.03 -13.35
CA ALA A 38 17.24 0.17 -12.22
C ALA A 38 16.12 -0.83 -11.88
N GLU A 39 14.85 -0.50 -12.15
CA GLU A 39 13.72 -1.43 -11.96
C GLU A 39 13.78 -2.61 -12.94
N ASN A 40 14.46 -2.46 -14.07
CA ASN A 40 14.65 -3.49 -15.08
C ASN A 40 15.92 -4.33 -14.87
N VAL A 41 16.61 -4.18 -13.73
CA VAL A 41 17.89 -4.86 -13.43
C VAL A 41 17.83 -6.38 -13.64
N PHE A 42 16.72 -7.00 -13.26
CA PHE A 42 16.55 -8.44 -13.39
C PHE A 42 16.44 -8.87 -14.87
N ILE A 43 15.76 -8.07 -15.70
CA ILE A 43 15.62 -8.31 -17.14
C ILE A 43 16.98 -8.18 -17.81
N VAL A 44 17.72 -7.10 -17.50
CA VAL A 44 19.07 -6.84 -18.03
C VAL A 44 20.01 -7.99 -17.68
N LEU A 45 20.07 -8.40 -16.41
CA LEU A 45 20.93 -9.51 -15.98
C LEU A 45 20.54 -10.83 -16.65
N SER A 46 19.25 -11.12 -16.77
CA SER A 46 18.78 -12.35 -17.42
C SER A 46 19.18 -12.39 -18.89
N GLN A 47 19.06 -11.28 -19.63
CA GLN A 47 19.41 -11.22 -21.05
C GLN A 47 20.92 -11.26 -21.30
N LYS A 48 21.72 -10.68 -20.40
CA LYS A 48 23.17 -10.57 -20.56
C LYS A 48 23.94 -11.79 -20.05
N LEU A 49 23.44 -12.45 -19.01
CA LEU A 49 24.17 -13.54 -18.32
C LEU A 49 23.65 -14.94 -18.67
N LEU A 50 22.42 -15.07 -19.17
CA LEU A 50 21.82 -16.37 -19.48
C LEU A 50 21.73 -16.61 -20.99
N PRO A 51 21.78 -17.89 -21.43
CA PRO A 51 21.43 -18.26 -22.80
C PRO A 51 20.00 -17.81 -23.14
N ALA A 52 19.77 -17.42 -24.39
CA ALA A 52 18.50 -16.83 -24.85
C ALA A 52 17.25 -17.68 -24.50
N SER A 53 17.35 -19.00 -24.58
CA SER A 53 16.27 -19.92 -24.23
C SER A 53 15.90 -19.86 -22.75
N ILE A 54 16.89 -19.81 -21.86
CA ILE A 54 16.70 -19.74 -20.42
C ILE A 54 16.23 -18.34 -20.02
N ALA A 55 16.81 -17.29 -20.59
CA ALA A 55 16.38 -15.92 -20.36
C ALA A 55 14.89 -15.73 -20.70
N GLY A 56 14.44 -16.25 -21.84
CA GLY A 56 13.02 -16.24 -22.23
C GLY A 56 12.11 -16.95 -21.23
N PHE A 57 12.52 -18.15 -20.77
CA PHE A 57 11.75 -18.91 -19.78
C PHE A 57 11.65 -18.18 -18.44
N VAL A 58 12.75 -17.59 -17.96
CA VAL A 58 12.79 -16.83 -16.71
C VAL A 58 11.88 -15.59 -16.78
N MET A 59 11.96 -14.83 -17.88
CA MET A 59 11.10 -13.65 -18.08
C MET A 59 9.62 -14.03 -18.13
N ALA A 60 9.28 -15.13 -18.82
CA ALA A 60 7.91 -15.66 -18.84
C ALA A 60 7.43 -16.04 -17.43
N GLY A 61 8.30 -16.64 -16.61
CA GLY A 61 7.99 -16.97 -15.21
C GLY A 61 7.67 -15.75 -14.35
N ILE A 62 8.42 -14.65 -14.50
CA ILE A 62 8.15 -13.40 -13.77
C ILE A 62 6.85 -12.76 -14.22
N LEU A 63 6.59 -12.72 -15.52
CA LEU A 63 5.32 -12.22 -16.05
C LEU A 63 4.15 -13.05 -15.51
N ALA A 64 4.26 -14.38 -15.52
CA ALA A 64 3.23 -15.26 -14.98
C ALA A 64 2.98 -15.03 -13.48
N ALA A 65 4.05 -14.90 -12.68
CA ALA A 65 3.94 -14.60 -11.24
C ALA A 65 3.30 -13.23 -10.97
N THR A 66 3.64 -12.22 -11.77
CA THR A 66 3.09 -10.86 -11.66
C THR A 66 1.62 -10.83 -12.02
N ILE A 67 1.20 -11.54 -13.07
CA ILE A 67 -0.21 -11.64 -13.50
C ILE A 67 -1.02 -12.33 -12.40
N SER A 68 -0.57 -13.46 -11.87
CA SER A 68 -1.29 -14.19 -10.81
C SER A 68 -1.51 -13.35 -9.54
N SER A 69 -0.50 -12.56 -9.15
CA SER A 69 -0.61 -11.64 -8.01
C SER A 69 -1.56 -10.48 -8.30
N SER A 70 -1.45 -9.90 -9.50
CA SER A 70 -2.28 -8.77 -9.94
C SER A 70 -3.75 -9.16 -10.02
N ASP A 71 -4.06 -10.33 -10.56
CA ASP A 71 -5.44 -10.87 -10.63
C ASP A 71 -6.05 -10.99 -9.24
N SER A 72 -5.28 -11.51 -8.29
CA SER A 72 -5.72 -11.63 -6.89
C SER A 72 -6.03 -10.27 -6.28
N TYR A 73 -5.16 -9.27 -6.49
CA TYR A 73 -5.39 -7.92 -5.96
C TYR A 73 -6.57 -7.20 -6.62
N LEU A 74 -6.73 -7.33 -7.95
CA LEU A 74 -7.88 -6.77 -8.67
C LEU A 74 -9.19 -7.36 -8.18
N LEU A 75 -9.24 -8.69 -8.01
CA LEU A 75 -10.41 -9.39 -7.49
C LEU A 75 -10.73 -9.00 -6.04
N ILE A 76 -9.70 -8.90 -5.18
CA ILE A 76 -9.87 -8.45 -3.79
C ILE A 76 -10.40 -7.03 -3.75
N ALA A 77 -9.83 -6.10 -4.52
CA ALA A 77 -10.27 -4.71 -4.56
C ALA A 77 -11.72 -4.57 -5.05
N ALA A 78 -12.07 -5.27 -6.14
CA ALA A 78 -13.42 -5.26 -6.69
C ALA A 78 -14.46 -5.89 -5.74
N SER A 79 -14.10 -6.99 -5.07
CA SER A 79 -14.93 -7.64 -4.06
C SER A 79 -15.13 -6.76 -2.83
N ALA A 80 -14.05 -6.14 -2.33
CA ALA A 80 -14.10 -5.22 -1.21
C ALA A 80 -15.00 -4.02 -1.53
N PHE A 81 -14.90 -3.44 -2.72
CA PHE A 81 -15.77 -2.34 -3.12
C PHE A 81 -17.24 -2.77 -3.25
N SER A 82 -17.50 -3.87 -3.96
CA SER A 82 -18.88 -4.33 -4.19
C SER A 82 -19.59 -4.75 -2.90
N LYS A 83 -18.90 -5.41 -1.96
CA LYS A 83 -19.50 -5.80 -0.68
C LYS A 83 -19.50 -4.67 0.36
N ASN A 84 -18.37 -4.02 0.58
CA ASN A 84 -18.24 -3.07 1.68
C ASN A 84 -18.79 -1.68 1.34
N ILE A 85 -18.76 -1.28 0.07
CA ILE A 85 -19.26 0.04 -0.35
C ILE A 85 -20.64 -0.12 -0.99
N TYR A 86 -20.75 -0.91 -2.06
CA TYR A 86 -22.01 -0.98 -2.80
C TYR A 86 -23.12 -1.64 -1.98
N GLN A 87 -22.90 -2.84 -1.44
CA GLN A 87 -23.93 -3.50 -0.63
C GLN A 87 -24.17 -2.77 0.70
N HIS A 88 -23.14 -2.32 1.42
CA HIS A 88 -23.37 -1.73 2.75
C HIS A 88 -23.84 -0.27 2.74
N LEU A 89 -23.35 0.56 1.81
CA LEU A 89 -23.59 2.01 1.80
C LEU A 89 -24.57 2.45 0.70
N ILE A 90 -24.54 1.83 -0.49
CA ILE A 90 -25.35 2.27 -1.64
C ILE A 90 -26.69 1.52 -1.70
N LYS A 91 -26.66 0.19 -1.62
CA LYS A 91 -27.84 -0.66 -1.75
C LYS A 91 -27.77 -1.85 -0.79
N LYS A 92 -28.31 -1.63 0.42
CA LYS A 92 -28.35 -2.62 1.53
C LYS A 92 -29.03 -3.94 1.17
N ASP A 93 -30.06 -3.88 0.33
CA ASP A 93 -30.80 -5.07 -0.12
C ASP A 93 -30.29 -5.61 -1.48
N ALA A 94 -29.02 -5.35 -1.83
CA ALA A 94 -28.45 -5.88 -3.07
C ALA A 94 -28.38 -7.41 -3.01
N THR A 95 -28.89 -8.07 -4.05
CA THR A 95 -28.78 -9.53 -4.18
C THR A 95 -27.37 -9.93 -4.59
N ASP A 96 -26.97 -11.18 -4.32
CA ASP A 96 -25.64 -11.70 -4.70
C ASP A 96 -25.34 -11.51 -6.19
N LYS A 97 -26.35 -11.64 -7.04
CA LYS A 97 -26.23 -11.40 -8.49
C LYS A 97 -25.92 -9.94 -8.82
N GLN A 98 -26.51 -8.99 -8.08
CA GLN A 98 -26.21 -7.56 -8.24
C GLN A 98 -24.79 -7.24 -7.76
N VAL A 99 -24.39 -7.77 -6.61
CA VAL A 99 -23.03 -7.61 -6.06
C VAL A 99 -21.99 -8.17 -7.04
N MET A 100 -22.24 -9.35 -7.60
CA MET A 100 -21.37 -9.98 -8.61
C MET A 100 -21.22 -9.12 -9.87
N ASN A 101 -22.32 -8.58 -10.40
CA ASN A 101 -22.28 -7.71 -11.58
C ASN A 101 -21.50 -6.42 -11.32
N ILE A 102 -21.72 -5.79 -10.16
CA ILE A 102 -20.96 -4.60 -9.76
C ILE A 102 -19.48 -4.93 -9.58
N SER A 103 -19.13 -6.07 -8.98
CA SER A 103 -17.74 -6.50 -8.85
C SER A 103 -17.06 -6.60 -10.22
N ARG A 104 -17.74 -7.12 -11.25
CA ARG A 104 -17.17 -7.19 -12.61
C ARG A 104 -16.96 -5.82 -13.24
N ILE A 105 -17.90 -4.89 -13.05
CA ILE A 105 -17.79 -3.51 -13.53
C ILE A 105 -16.62 -2.80 -12.84
N ILE A 106 -16.52 -2.91 -11.52
CA ILE A 106 -15.43 -2.30 -10.75
C ILE A 106 -14.07 -2.89 -11.16
N LEU A 107 -13.99 -4.20 -11.39
CA LEU A 107 -12.77 -4.83 -11.90
C LEU A 107 -12.32 -4.17 -13.21
N ILE A 108 -13.24 -4.01 -14.18
CA ILE A 108 -12.92 -3.35 -15.46
C ILE A 108 -12.44 -1.91 -15.24
N ILE A 109 -13.12 -1.16 -14.37
CA ILE A 109 -12.76 0.23 -14.07
C ILE A 109 -11.36 0.31 -13.46
N ILE A 110 -11.05 -0.52 -12.45
CA ILE A 110 -9.73 -0.54 -11.81
C ILE A 110 -8.65 -0.93 -12.83
N SER A 111 -8.91 -1.93 -13.68
CA SER A 111 -7.98 -2.33 -14.73
C SER A 111 -7.71 -1.21 -15.73
N LEU A 112 -8.74 -0.47 -16.16
CA LEU A 112 -8.58 0.67 -17.06
C LEU A 112 -7.75 1.80 -16.43
N VAL A 113 -8.00 2.13 -15.17
CA VAL A 113 -7.19 3.12 -14.43
C VAL A 113 -5.73 2.64 -14.32
N GLY A 114 -5.51 1.36 -14.02
CA GLY A 114 -4.17 0.77 -13.98
C GLY A 114 -3.44 0.87 -15.32
N ILE A 115 -4.13 0.61 -16.45
CA ILE A 115 -3.56 0.77 -17.79
C ILE A 115 -3.19 2.22 -18.05
N ILE A 116 -4.05 3.18 -17.71
CA ILE A 116 -3.78 4.61 -17.91
C ILE A 116 -2.52 5.02 -17.14
N ILE A 117 -2.38 4.58 -15.89
CA ILE A 117 -1.18 4.87 -15.08
C ILE A 117 0.06 4.19 -15.68
N ALA A 118 -0.07 2.96 -16.18
CA ALA A 118 1.04 2.21 -16.78
C ALA A 118 1.53 2.77 -18.13
N LEU A 119 0.74 3.62 -18.80
CA LEU A 119 1.16 4.28 -20.04
C LEU A 119 2.18 5.40 -19.80
N ASP A 120 2.27 5.93 -18.58
CA ASP A 120 3.29 6.89 -18.18
C ASP A 120 4.63 6.17 -17.92
N LYS A 121 5.54 6.25 -18.89
CA LYS A 121 6.86 5.61 -18.84
C LYS A 121 7.89 6.38 -18.02
N ASP A 122 7.63 7.65 -17.73
CA ASP A 122 8.55 8.50 -16.97
C ASP A 122 8.39 8.28 -15.45
N SER A 123 7.27 7.70 -15.04
CA SER A 123 6.99 7.34 -13.66
C SER A 123 7.69 6.04 -13.23
N VAL A 124 8.54 6.14 -12.22
CA VAL A 124 9.21 5.00 -11.57
C VAL A 124 8.19 4.24 -10.72
N ILE A 125 8.08 2.91 -10.91
CA ILE A 125 7.10 2.05 -10.22
C ILE A 125 7.23 2.19 -8.70
N PHE A 126 8.46 2.20 -8.20
CA PHE A 126 8.78 2.39 -6.80
C PHE A 126 8.22 3.70 -6.23
N THR A 127 8.20 4.77 -7.02
CA THR A 127 7.65 6.07 -6.58
C THR A 127 6.13 6.02 -6.46
N ILE A 128 5.44 5.40 -7.41
CA ILE A 128 3.98 5.20 -7.37
C ILE A 128 3.60 4.34 -6.17
N VAL A 129 4.29 3.20 -6.00
CA VAL A 129 4.05 2.24 -4.92
C VAL A 129 4.33 2.88 -3.56
N SER A 130 5.47 3.58 -3.41
CA SER A 130 5.81 4.30 -2.17
C SER A 130 4.76 5.35 -1.83
N PHE A 131 4.25 6.09 -2.82
CA PHE A 131 3.19 7.06 -2.60
C PHE A 131 1.88 6.41 -2.13
N ALA A 132 1.48 5.28 -2.73
CA ALA A 132 0.31 4.52 -2.28
C ALA A 132 0.48 4.02 -0.83
N TRP A 133 1.66 3.48 -0.49
CA TRP A 133 1.99 3.06 0.88
C TRP A 133 2.03 4.23 1.87
N ALA A 134 2.47 5.41 1.45
CA ALA A 134 2.38 6.62 2.27
C ALA A 134 0.93 6.96 2.62
N GLY A 135 0.02 6.91 1.64
CA GLY A 135 -1.41 7.11 1.83
C GLY A 135 -2.02 6.13 2.82
N PHE A 136 -1.78 4.83 2.62
CA PHE A 136 -2.26 3.78 3.53
C PHE A 136 -1.66 3.93 4.92
N GLY A 137 -0.35 4.15 5.02
CA GLY A 137 0.36 4.30 6.28
C GLY A 137 -0.13 5.49 7.10
N ALA A 138 -0.37 6.64 6.47
CA ALA A 138 -0.87 7.83 7.16
C ALA A 138 -2.36 7.75 7.53
N THR A 139 -3.16 7.04 6.73
CA THR A 139 -4.60 6.89 6.97
C THR A 139 -4.88 5.87 8.08
N PHE A 140 -4.28 4.67 8.00
CA PHE A 140 -4.61 3.55 8.89
C PHE A 140 -3.59 3.32 10.02
N GLY A 141 -2.33 3.68 9.81
CA GLY A 141 -1.26 3.46 10.78
C GLY A 141 -1.51 4.18 12.11
N PRO A 142 -1.76 5.50 12.12
CA PRO A 142 -2.05 6.26 13.32
C PRO A 142 -3.24 5.70 14.10
N ILE A 143 -4.37 5.47 13.43
CA ILE A 143 -5.56 4.96 14.11
C ILE A 143 -5.36 3.56 14.68
N THR A 144 -4.60 2.70 13.99
CA THR A 144 -4.26 1.36 14.50
C THR A 144 -3.36 1.46 15.73
N LEU A 145 -2.40 2.39 15.75
CA LEU A 145 -1.56 2.62 16.92
C LEU A 145 -2.39 3.12 18.11
N PHE A 146 -3.22 4.13 17.89
CA PHE A 146 -4.06 4.70 18.95
C PHE A 146 -5.13 3.71 19.44
N SER A 147 -5.74 2.90 18.58
CA SER A 147 -6.73 1.90 18.99
C SER A 147 -6.13 0.78 19.83
N LEU A 148 -4.84 0.47 19.69
CA LEU A 148 -4.14 -0.55 20.47
C LEU A 148 -3.56 -0.03 21.79
N PHE A 149 -3.08 1.22 21.80
CA PHE A 149 -2.33 1.76 22.94
C PHE A 149 -3.07 2.85 23.72
N TRP A 150 -4.18 3.39 23.20
CA TRP A 150 -4.92 4.49 23.82
C TRP A 150 -6.42 4.21 23.96
N LYS A 151 -6.84 3.96 25.21
CA LYS A 151 -8.23 3.66 25.58
C LYS A 151 -9.26 4.74 25.24
N ARG A 152 -8.83 5.99 25.02
CA ARG A 152 -9.72 7.14 24.76
C ARG A 152 -9.87 7.43 23.26
N THR A 153 -9.46 6.51 22.39
CA THR A 153 -9.68 6.67 20.95
C THR A 153 -11.19 6.66 20.65
N THR A 154 -11.72 7.77 20.13
CA THR A 154 -13.14 7.93 19.80
C THR A 154 -13.39 7.72 18.30
N ARG A 155 -14.62 7.37 17.93
CA ARG A 155 -15.02 7.19 16.52
C ARG A 155 -14.78 8.46 15.68
N GLU A 156 -15.14 9.62 16.22
CA GLU A 156 -14.95 10.90 15.54
C GLU A 156 -13.47 11.25 15.40
N GLY A 157 -12.64 10.98 16.43
CA GLY A 157 -11.19 11.16 16.32
C GLY A 157 -10.56 10.21 15.32
N ALA A 158 -11.05 8.96 15.22
CA ALA A 158 -10.63 8.01 14.22
C ALA A 158 -10.90 8.50 12.80
N ILE A 159 -12.12 8.97 12.52
CA ILE A 159 -12.50 9.50 11.21
C ILE A 159 -11.67 10.75 10.87
N ALA A 160 -11.51 11.67 11.82
CA ALA A 160 -10.71 12.89 11.64
C ALA A 160 -9.24 12.57 11.35
N GLY A 161 -8.65 11.60 12.06
CA GLY A 161 -7.30 11.09 11.79
C GLY A 161 -7.15 10.49 10.40
N MET A 162 -8.06 9.58 10.03
CA MET A 162 -8.03 8.93 8.72
C MET A 162 -8.12 9.95 7.58
N LEU A 163 -9.06 10.90 7.67
CA LEU A 163 -9.23 11.94 6.66
C LEU A 163 -8.04 12.89 6.60
N SER A 164 -7.58 13.40 7.74
CA SER A 164 -6.44 14.32 7.79
C SER A 164 -5.15 13.68 7.29
N GLY A 165 -4.86 12.43 7.68
CA GLY A 165 -3.71 11.67 7.19
C GLY A 165 -3.74 11.46 5.69
N GLY A 166 -4.86 10.94 5.16
CA GLY A 166 -5.04 10.72 3.73
C GLY A 166 -4.89 12.00 2.90
N ILE A 167 -5.59 13.07 3.30
CA ILE A 167 -5.54 14.37 2.62
C ILE A 167 -4.13 14.96 2.69
N MET A 168 -3.46 14.88 3.85
CA MET A 168 -2.13 15.45 4.04
C MET A 168 -1.08 14.77 3.15
N VAL A 169 -1.22 13.49 2.83
CA VAL A 169 -0.30 12.82 1.88
C VAL A 169 -0.37 13.47 0.49
N PHE A 170 -1.57 13.78 0.00
CA PHE A 170 -1.73 14.48 -1.28
C PHE A 170 -1.23 15.92 -1.22
N ILE A 171 -1.58 16.67 -0.17
CA ILE A 171 -1.10 18.05 0.03
C ILE A 171 0.43 18.08 0.10
N TRP A 172 1.03 17.15 0.84
CA TRP A 172 2.48 17.11 0.99
C TRP A 172 3.16 16.77 -0.34
N LYS A 173 2.64 15.77 -1.07
CA LYS A 173 3.19 15.37 -2.37
C LYS A 173 3.09 16.48 -3.42
N LEU A 174 1.93 17.11 -3.52
CA LEU A 174 1.58 18.00 -4.64
C LEU A 174 1.95 19.46 -4.38
N LEU A 175 1.90 19.91 -3.13
CA LEU A 175 2.10 21.32 -2.79
C LEU A 175 3.41 21.58 -2.05
N LEU A 176 3.75 20.76 -1.05
CA LEU A 176 4.89 21.04 -0.17
C LEU A 176 6.21 20.49 -0.70
N LYS A 177 6.22 19.24 -1.18
CA LYS A 177 7.43 18.59 -1.69
C LYS A 177 8.07 19.33 -2.87
N PRO A 178 7.32 19.91 -3.83
CA PRO A 178 7.90 20.71 -4.90
C PRO A 178 8.59 22.00 -4.42
N MET A 179 8.28 22.49 -3.22
CA MET A 179 8.91 23.70 -2.67
C MET A 179 10.37 23.47 -2.21
N GLY A 180 10.81 22.20 -2.15
CA GLY A 180 12.19 21.84 -1.83
C GLY A 180 12.59 22.07 -0.37
N GLY A 181 13.86 21.83 -0.04
CA GLY A 181 14.40 22.00 1.30
C GLY A 181 13.83 21.00 2.32
N ILE A 182 13.44 21.50 3.50
CA ILE A 182 12.90 20.68 4.62
C ILE A 182 11.62 19.91 4.23
N PHE A 183 10.89 20.39 3.21
CA PHE A 183 9.66 19.74 2.73
C PHE A 183 9.91 18.58 1.77
N GLY A 184 11.16 18.34 1.35
CA GLY A 184 11.54 17.23 0.47
C GLY A 184 11.48 15.84 1.12
N VAL A 185 11.11 15.76 2.40
CA VAL A 185 10.99 14.50 3.15
C VAL A 185 9.89 13.59 2.59
N TYR A 186 10.03 12.29 2.86
CA TYR A 186 9.02 11.30 2.52
C TYR A 186 7.67 11.66 3.16
N GLU A 187 6.64 11.71 2.32
CA GLU A 187 5.32 12.31 2.58
C GLU A 187 4.56 11.58 3.69
N LEU A 188 4.88 10.31 3.93
CA LEU A 188 4.28 9.48 4.99
C LEU A 188 4.51 10.08 6.38
N LEU A 189 5.75 10.45 6.71
CA LEU A 189 6.12 10.87 8.07
C LEU A 189 5.32 12.09 8.55
N PRO A 190 5.29 13.22 7.81
CA PRO A 190 4.52 14.38 8.24
C PRO A 190 3.01 14.11 8.24
N ALA A 191 2.48 13.38 7.25
CA ALA A 191 1.06 13.04 7.20
C ALA A 191 0.64 12.13 8.38
N PHE A 192 1.51 11.20 8.78
CA PHE A 192 1.31 10.35 9.94
C PHE A 192 1.24 11.17 11.22
N ILE A 193 2.15 12.13 11.41
CA ILE A 193 2.15 13.03 12.58
C ILE A 193 0.87 13.86 12.63
N ILE A 194 0.45 14.44 11.50
CA ILE A 194 -0.78 15.22 11.43
C ILE A 194 -2.00 14.36 11.79
N SER A 195 -2.09 13.15 11.24
CA SER A 195 -3.16 12.20 11.60
C SER A 195 -3.18 11.88 13.10
N CYS A 196 -2.02 11.62 13.72
CA CYS A 196 -1.91 11.44 15.17
C CYS A 196 -2.42 12.64 15.97
N ILE A 197 -2.10 13.87 15.54
CA ILE A 197 -2.56 15.10 16.19
C ILE A 197 -4.08 15.21 16.11
N PHE A 198 -4.66 14.96 14.93
CA PHE A 198 -6.12 15.02 14.76
C PHE A 198 -6.83 13.96 15.59
N ILE A 199 -6.32 12.72 15.63
CA ILE A 199 -6.88 11.66 16.49
C ILE A 199 -6.88 12.12 17.93
N TYR A 200 -5.73 12.59 18.42
CA TYR A 200 -5.59 13.01 19.81
C TYR A 200 -6.52 14.17 20.17
N VAL A 201 -6.50 15.25 19.38
CA VAL A 201 -7.25 16.48 19.64
C VAL A 201 -8.75 16.22 19.56
N VAL A 202 -9.23 15.60 18.48
CA VAL A 202 -10.66 15.36 18.28
C VAL A 202 -11.18 14.38 19.33
N SER A 203 -10.45 13.30 19.64
CA SER A 203 -10.86 12.38 20.71
C SER A 203 -10.87 13.00 22.11
N LYS A 204 -10.09 14.06 22.35
CA LYS A 204 -10.17 14.82 23.59
C LYS A 204 -11.35 15.79 23.62
N MET A 205 -11.73 16.35 22.48
CA MET A 205 -12.84 17.29 22.34
C MET A 205 -14.21 16.59 22.27
N THR A 206 -14.26 15.33 21.86
CA THR A 206 -15.50 14.55 21.77
C THR A 206 -15.77 13.76 23.05
N GLU A 207 -17.01 13.26 23.17
CA GLU A 207 -17.41 12.39 24.28
C GLU A 207 -16.51 11.16 24.40
N GLU A 208 -16.25 10.76 25.64
CA GLU A 208 -15.43 9.59 25.91
C GLU A 208 -16.10 8.30 25.40
N PRO A 209 -15.31 7.30 24.97
CA PRO A 209 -15.88 6.01 24.60
C PRO A 209 -16.69 5.41 25.76
N SER A 210 -17.77 4.70 25.44
CA SER A 210 -18.63 4.08 26.46
C SER A 210 -17.83 3.17 27.40
N ALA A 211 -18.32 3.00 28.64
CA ALA A 211 -17.67 2.15 29.63
C ALA A 211 -17.48 0.70 29.13
N GLU A 212 -18.38 0.22 28.28
CA GLU A 212 -18.26 -1.08 27.61
C GLU A 212 -17.02 -1.17 26.72
N ILE A 213 -16.79 -0.19 25.84
CA ILE A 213 -15.62 -0.13 24.96
C ILE A 213 -14.32 -0.01 25.77
N GLN A 214 -14.34 0.78 26.85
CA GLN A 214 -13.16 0.92 27.73
C GLN A 214 -12.85 -0.39 28.47
N ASN A 215 -13.87 -1.11 28.93
CA ASN A 215 -13.71 -2.40 29.59
C ASN A 215 -13.19 -3.46 28.60
N GLU A 216 -13.70 -3.48 27.38
CA GLU A 216 -13.21 -4.38 26.32
C GLU A 216 -11.74 -4.11 25.99
N PHE A 217 -11.33 -2.84 25.89
CA PHE A 217 -9.94 -2.45 25.70
C PHE A 217 -9.03 -2.99 26.82
N GLU A 218 -9.43 -2.85 28.09
CA GLU A 218 -8.65 -3.35 29.23
C GLU A 218 -8.60 -4.89 29.27
N LEU A 219 -9.68 -5.57 28.86
CA LEU A 219 -9.69 -7.03 28.73
C LEU A 219 -8.74 -7.51 27.63
N ALA A 220 -8.72 -6.84 26.47
CA ALA A 220 -7.82 -7.16 25.37
C ALA A 220 -6.35 -6.99 25.79
N LYS A 221 -6.04 -5.90 26.49
CA LYS A 221 -4.69 -5.61 27.01
C LYS A 221 -4.19 -6.66 28.01
N LYS A 222 -5.07 -7.28 28.79
CA LYS A 222 -4.70 -8.36 29.72
C LYS A 222 -4.41 -9.71 29.04
N ARG A 223 -4.87 -9.89 27.79
CA ARG A 223 -4.72 -11.14 27.03
C ARG A 223 -3.52 -11.15 26.08
N SER A 224 -2.94 -9.99 25.76
CA SER A 224 -1.74 -9.82 24.93
C SER A 224 -0.46 -9.99 25.73
#